data_AF-A0A9N7V8R2-F1
#
_entry.id   AF-A0A9N7V8R2-F1
#
_cell.length_a   1.000
_cell.length_b   1.000
_cell.length_c   1.000
_cell.angle_alpha   90.00
_cell.angle_beta   90.00
_cell.angle_gamma   90.00
#
_symmetry.space_group_name_H-M   'P 1'
#
loop_
_entity.id
_entity.type
_entity.pdbx_description
1 polymer ?
#
loop_
_entity_poly.entity_id
_entity_poly.type
_entity_poly.pdbx_seq_one_letter_code
_entity_poly.pdbx_strand_id
1 'polypeptide(L)'
;MESRFPIAFSELVTYIIEKKSASESSAPSVSRLAGLSMLYRQRLEQLGIDSPDVHATRLKDQLLQHIPDLQAEHHGRDILLAFKKDVGSILAEASKYGEAVHLAKAAGMIRCEMQLSNYPTEVSEDDLQMLENFEVVMYDRSSAATGVDEARLNLFAHKQRSYDAIPPTSAALIKHAKRAAYQAGIIWGQATGSPALHSAAVQSKFVPVCGPL
;
A
#
# COMPACT_ATOMS: atom_id res chain seq x y z
N MET A 1 -7.34 -46.52 -7.85
CA MET A 1 -7.60 -45.14 -7.35
C MET A 1 -6.32 -44.29 -7.24
N GLU A 2 -5.11 -44.88 -7.31
CA GLU A 2 -3.84 -44.19 -7.01
C GLU A 2 -3.28 -43.27 -8.12
N SER A 3 -3.81 -43.29 -9.35
CA SER A 3 -3.23 -42.53 -10.47
C SER A 3 -3.64 -41.05 -10.54
N ARG A 4 -4.61 -40.59 -9.75
CA ARG A 4 -5.19 -39.24 -9.88
C ARG A 4 -4.33 -38.14 -9.27
N PHE A 5 -3.65 -38.41 -8.16
CA PHE A 5 -2.75 -37.44 -7.51
C PHE A 5 -1.51 -37.12 -8.36
N PRO A 6 -0.78 -38.11 -8.92
CA PRO A 6 0.33 -37.82 -9.82
C PRO A 6 -0.09 -37.04 -11.07
N ILE A 7 -1.28 -37.33 -11.63
CA ILE A 7 -1.81 -36.61 -12.79
C ILE A 7 -2.04 -35.13 -12.43
N ALA A 8 -2.82 -34.85 -11.38
CA ALA A 8 -3.09 -33.48 -10.94
C ALA A 8 -1.80 -32.72 -10.58
N PHE A 9 -0.81 -33.40 -9.99
CA PHE A 9 0.47 -32.80 -9.64
C PHE A 9 1.29 -32.47 -10.89
N SER A 10 1.35 -33.39 -11.86
CA SER A 10 2.04 -33.15 -13.13
C SER A 10 1.45 -31.98 -13.89
N GLU A 11 0.12 -31.87 -13.95
CA GLU A 11 -0.56 -30.73 -14.59
C GLU A 11 -0.27 -29.41 -13.87
N LEU A 12 -0.22 -29.43 -12.53
CA LEU A 12 0.14 -28.24 -11.74
C LEU A 12 1.59 -27.80 -12.02
N VAL A 13 2.52 -28.75 -12.10
CA VAL A 13 3.93 -28.47 -12.45
C VAL A 13 4.01 -27.87 -13.86
N THR A 14 3.31 -28.47 -14.83
CA THR A 14 3.24 -27.95 -16.21
C THR A 14 2.68 -26.53 -16.24
N TYR A 15 1.58 -26.27 -15.53
CA TYR A 15 0.99 -24.93 -15.44
C TYR A 15 1.98 -23.89 -14.91
N ILE A 16 2.76 -24.21 -13.87
CA ILE A 16 3.76 -23.30 -13.30
C ILE A 16 4.87 -22.99 -14.33
N ILE A 17 5.32 -23.99 -15.08
CA ILE A 17 6.38 -23.85 -16.10
C ILE A 17 5.89 -23.06 -17.32
N GLU A 18 4.67 -23.33 -17.79
CA GLU A 18 4.04 -22.58 -18.89
C GLU A 18 3.84 -21.12 -18.52
N LYS A 19 3.38 -20.86 -17.29
CA LYS A 19 3.18 -19.51 -16.76
C LYS A 19 4.49 -18.71 -16.69
N LYS A 20 5.60 -19.37 -16.35
CA LYS A 20 6.95 -18.78 -16.44
C LYS A 20 7.30 -18.40 -17.88
N SER A 21 7.11 -19.33 -18.81
CA SER A 21 7.46 -19.15 -20.21
C SER A 21 6.67 -18.01 -20.86
N ALA A 22 5.41 -17.81 -20.44
CA ALA A 22 4.58 -16.71 -20.90
C ALA A 22 4.98 -15.33 -20.32
N SER A 23 5.69 -15.29 -19.18
CA SER A 23 5.99 -14.03 -18.49
C SER A 23 7.36 -13.42 -18.86
N GLU A 24 8.14 -14.05 -19.73
CA GLU A 24 9.48 -13.59 -20.13
C GLU A 24 9.51 -12.17 -20.75
N SER A 25 8.37 -11.56 -21.11
CA SER A 25 8.33 -10.23 -21.75
C SER A 25 7.77 -9.06 -20.92
N SER A 26 7.18 -9.23 -19.72
CA SER A 26 6.65 -8.04 -19.02
C SER A 26 6.45 -8.08 -17.50
N ALA A 27 6.60 -9.20 -16.78
CA ALA A 27 6.52 -9.17 -15.31
C ALA A 27 7.07 -10.46 -14.69
N PRO A 28 7.70 -10.40 -13.50
CA PRO A 28 8.15 -11.59 -12.79
C PRO A 28 6.96 -12.46 -12.34
N SER A 29 7.04 -13.77 -12.60
CA SER A 29 5.98 -14.72 -12.27
C SER A 29 6.01 -15.13 -10.80
N VAL A 30 5.19 -14.50 -9.97
CA VAL A 30 5.00 -14.87 -8.55
C VAL A 30 3.69 -15.63 -8.39
N SER A 31 3.74 -16.79 -7.73
CA SER A 31 2.56 -17.59 -7.39
C SER A 31 2.42 -17.78 -5.89
N ARG A 32 1.22 -17.51 -5.35
CA ARG A 32 0.89 -17.77 -3.94
C ARG A 32 0.67 -19.27 -3.70
N LEU A 33 1.28 -19.83 -2.66
CA LEU A 33 1.12 -21.24 -2.29
C LEU A 33 -0.34 -21.60 -2.00
N ALA A 34 -1.09 -20.70 -1.35
CA ALA A 34 -2.52 -20.88 -1.10
C ALA A 34 -3.31 -21.05 -2.41
N GLY A 35 -2.99 -20.25 -3.44
CA GLY A 35 -3.61 -20.35 -4.76
C GLY A 35 -3.29 -21.67 -5.46
N LEU A 36 -2.02 -22.09 -5.42
CA LEU A 36 -1.62 -23.39 -5.99
C LEU A 36 -2.27 -24.56 -5.26
N SER A 37 -2.42 -24.46 -3.93
CA SER A 37 -3.12 -25.47 -3.12
C SER A 37 -4.60 -25.57 -3.50
N MET A 38 -5.25 -24.44 -3.76
CA MET A 38 -6.63 -24.41 -4.25
C MET A 38 -6.75 -24.99 -5.66
N LEU A 39 -5.86 -24.64 -6.60
CA LEU A 39 -5.86 -25.20 -7.96
C LEU A 39 -5.65 -26.71 -7.94
N TYR A 40 -4.72 -27.18 -7.11
CA TYR A 40 -4.47 -28.62 -6.94
C TYR A 40 -5.69 -29.35 -6.37
N ARG A 41 -6.30 -28.79 -5.31
CA ARG A 41 -7.54 -29.35 -4.72
C ARG A 41 -8.67 -29.40 -5.76
N GLN A 42 -8.91 -28.29 -6.45
CA GLN A 42 -9.95 -28.19 -7.48
C GLN A 42 -9.72 -29.23 -8.59
N ARG A 43 -8.45 -29.47 -8.97
CA ARG A 43 -8.14 -30.47 -9.98
C ARG A 43 -8.37 -31.90 -9.50
N LEU A 44 -8.06 -32.18 -8.24
CA LEU A 44 -8.36 -33.48 -7.62
C LEU A 44 -9.87 -33.75 -7.54
N GLU A 45 -10.66 -32.73 -7.20
CA GLU A 45 -12.13 -32.80 -7.21
C GLU A 45 -12.67 -33.10 -8.62
N GLN A 46 -12.13 -32.45 -9.65
CA GLN A 46 -12.49 -32.72 -11.05
C GLN A 46 -12.15 -34.16 -11.50
N LEU A 47 -11.12 -34.77 -10.89
CA LEU A 47 -10.75 -36.16 -11.15
C LEU A 47 -11.58 -37.17 -10.33
N GLY A 48 -12.54 -36.69 -9.53
CA GLY A 48 -13.46 -37.49 -8.73
C GLY A 48 -12.95 -37.84 -7.33
N ILE A 49 -12.11 -36.99 -6.72
CA ILE A 49 -11.72 -37.10 -5.32
C ILE A 49 -12.49 -36.05 -4.53
N ASP A 50 -13.50 -36.49 -3.79
CA ASP A 50 -14.30 -35.61 -2.95
C ASP A 50 -13.51 -35.19 -1.71
N SER A 51 -13.47 -33.89 -1.42
CA SER A 51 -12.77 -33.29 -0.27
C SER A 51 -11.29 -33.72 -0.09
N PRO A 52 -10.39 -33.42 -1.05
CA PRO A 52 -9.00 -33.84 -0.95
C PRO A 52 -8.27 -33.13 0.20
N ASP A 53 -7.68 -33.91 1.12
CA ASP A 53 -6.80 -33.39 2.16
C ASP A 53 -5.43 -33.01 1.58
N VAL A 54 -5.34 -31.75 1.16
CA VAL A 54 -4.12 -31.17 0.60
C VAL A 54 -3.38 -30.38 1.67
N HIS A 55 -2.21 -30.88 2.07
CA HIS A 55 -1.30 -30.13 2.93
C HIS A 55 -0.42 -29.20 2.10
N ALA A 56 -0.57 -27.89 2.32
CA ALA A 56 0.20 -26.85 1.62
C ALA A 56 1.72 -27.03 1.79
N THR A 57 2.19 -27.39 2.99
CA THR A 57 3.62 -27.61 3.27
C THR A 57 4.19 -28.75 2.42
N ARG A 58 3.49 -29.89 2.37
CA ARG A 58 3.91 -31.05 1.58
C ARG A 58 3.87 -30.76 0.09
N LEU A 59 2.83 -30.07 -0.38
CA LEU A 59 2.74 -29.64 -1.78
C LEU A 59 3.89 -28.71 -2.16
N LYS A 60 4.23 -27.73 -1.30
CA LYS A 60 5.38 -26.84 -1.48
C LYS A 60 6.68 -27.65 -1.59
N ASP A 61 6.94 -28.56 -0.67
CA ASP A 61 8.18 -29.35 -0.67
C ASP A 61 8.29 -30.22 -1.93
N GLN A 62 7.19 -30.82 -2.39
CA GLN A 62 7.16 -31.57 -3.65
C GLN A 62 7.41 -30.67 -4.87
N LEU A 63 6.83 -29.46 -4.91
CA LEU A 63 7.06 -28.51 -6.00
C LEU A 63 8.53 -28.06 -6.06
N LEU A 64 9.15 -27.77 -4.91
CA LEU A 64 10.56 -27.40 -4.83
C LEU A 64 11.49 -28.55 -5.23
N GLN A 65 11.11 -29.79 -4.95
CA GLN A 65 11.87 -30.98 -5.36
C GLN A 65 11.83 -31.19 -6.89
N HIS A 66 10.69 -30.96 -7.53
CA HIS A 66 10.52 -31.18 -8.97
C HIS A 66 10.92 -29.98 -9.84
N ILE A 67 11.00 -28.77 -9.27
CA ILE A 67 11.33 -27.54 -10.01
C ILE A 67 12.56 -26.87 -9.35
N PRO A 68 13.80 -27.17 -9.81
CA PRO A 68 15.04 -26.78 -9.13
C PRO A 68 15.33 -25.27 -9.09
N ASP A 69 14.71 -24.52 -10.00
CA ASP A 69 14.84 -23.06 -10.08
C ASP A 69 13.80 -22.31 -9.26
N LEU A 70 12.82 -23.03 -8.68
CA LEU A 70 11.75 -22.44 -7.87
C LEU A 70 12.25 -22.25 -6.44
N GLN A 71 11.91 -21.11 -5.84
CA GLN A 71 12.18 -20.80 -4.44
C GLN A 71 10.89 -20.40 -3.73
N ALA A 72 10.81 -20.75 -2.45
CA ALA A 72 9.74 -20.30 -1.57
C ALA A 72 10.26 -19.17 -0.68
N GLU A 73 9.53 -18.06 -0.65
CA GLU A 73 9.81 -16.92 0.21
C GLU A 73 8.62 -16.69 1.16
N HIS A 74 8.92 -16.39 2.42
CA HIS A 74 7.91 -16.05 3.43
C HIS A 74 7.59 -14.55 3.38
N HIS A 75 6.34 -14.21 3.12
CA HIS A 75 5.87 -12.83 3.13
C HIS A 75 4.71 -12.68 4.13
N GLY A 76 5.05 -12.45 5.39
CA GLY A 76 4.09 -12.39 6.49
C GLY A 76 3.42 -13.76 6.73
N ARG A 77 2.09 -13.82 6.52
CA ARG A 77 1.31 -15.07 6.67
C ARG A 77 1.28 -15.91 5.38
N ASP A 78 1.72 -15.36 4.26
CA ASP A 78 1.70 -16.04 2.96
C ASP A 78 3.08 -16.59 2.59
N ILE A 79 3.08 -17.69 1.82
CA ILE A 79 4.27 -18.26 1.19
C ILE A 79 4.16 -18.00 -0.31
N LEU A 80 5.14 -17.28 -0.85
CA LEU A 80 5.26 -16.97 -2.27
C LEU A 80 6.26 -17.89 -2.93
N LEU A 81 5.95 -18.36 -4.14
CA LEU A 81 6.82 -19.17 -4.97
C LEU A 81 7.24 -18.35 -6.20
N ALA A 82 8.54 -18.20 -6.38
CA ALA A 82 9.14 -17.43 -7.47
C ALA A 82 10.39 -18.13 -7.99
N PHE A 83 10.74 -17.91 -9.27
CA PHE A 83 11.97 -18.45 -9.82
C PHE A 83 13.18 -17.61 -9.38
N LYS A 84 14.31 -18.25 -9.11
CA LYS A 84 15.56 -17.58 -8.66
C LYS A 84 15.93 -16.35 -9.50
N LYS A 85 15.78 -16.46 -10.83
CA LYS A 85 16.06 -15.38 -11.79
C LYS A 85 15.15 -14.16 -11.60
N ASP A 86 13.92 -14.40 -11.15
CA ASP A 86 12.88 -13.38 -11.02
C ASP A 86 12.89 -12.72 -9.63
N VAL A 87 13.43 -13.39 -8.59
CA VAL A 87 13.51 -12.84 -7.22
C VAL A 87 14.27 -11.52 -7.20
N GLY A 88 15.37 -11.41 -7.95
CA GLY A 88 16.14 -10.15 -8.06
C GLY A 88 15.33 -9.02 -8.71
N SER A 89 14.60 -9.31 -9.78
CA SER A 89 13.71 -8.32 -10.41
C SER A 89 12.54 -7.92 -9.51
N ILE A 90 11.96 -8.88 -8.77
CA ILE A 90 10.87 -8.62 -7.82
C ILE A 90 11.37 -7.73 -6.68
N LEU A 91 12.56 -8.00 -6.13
CA LEU A 91 13.16 -7.18 -5.07
C LEU A 91 13.49 -5.78 -5.59
N ALA A 92 14.03 -5.65 -6.80
CA ALA A 92 14.30 -4.36 -7.42
C ALA A 92 13.01 -3.56 -7.69
N GLU A 93 11.92 -4.24 -8.04
CA GLU A 93 10.60 -3.63 -8.25
C GLU A 93 9.92 -3.28 -6.91
N ALA A 94 9.94 -4.19 -5.93
CA ALA A 94 9.47 -3.98 -4.56
C ALA A 94 10.19 -2.82 -3.86
N SER A 95 11.49 -2.64 -4.12
CA SER A 95 12.25 -1.50 -3.61
C SER A 95 11.68 -0.16 -4.08
N LYS A 96 10.99 -0.10 -5.23
CA LYS A 96 10.30 1.12 -5.68
C LYS A 96 9.01 1.38 -4.89
N TYR A 97 8.36 0.32 -4.38
CA TYR A 97 7.14 0.41 -3.58
C TYR A 97 7.40 0.53 -2.07
N GLY A 98 8.64 0.33 -1.61
CA GLY A 98 9.01 0.54 -0.21
C GLY A 98 8.65 1.94 0.29
N GLU A 99 8.92 2.97 -0.51
CA GLU A 99 8.49 4.36 -0.21
C GLU A 99 6.95 4.48 -0.19
N ALA A 100 6.24 3.79 -1.09
CA ALA A 100 4.78 3.82 -1.15
C ALA A 100 4.09 3.18 0.07
N VAL A 101 4.65 2.13 0.67
CA VAL A 101 4.11 1.50 1.90
C VAL A 101 4.34 2.39 3.12
N HIS A 102 5.51 3.01 3.23
CA HIS A 102 5.79 3.98 4.29
C HIS A 102 4.90 5.23 4.15
N LEU A 103 4.69 5.72 2.92
CA LEU A 103 3.74 6.78 2.62
C LEU A 103 2.30 6.38 2.94
N ALA A 104 1.87 5.17 2.61
CA ALA A 104 0.52 4.67 2.93
C ALA A 104 0.31 4.56 4.45
N LYS A 105 1.33 4.13 5.19
CA LYS A 105 1.30 4.05 6.65
C LYS A 105 1.30 5.43 7.30
N ALA A 106 2.12 6.37 6.82
CA ALA A 106 2.11 7.77 7.24
C ALA A 106 0.75 8.43 6.95
N ALA A 107 0.21 8.24 5.74
CA ALA A 107 -1.12 8.70 5.36
C ALA A 107 -2.25 8.03 6.17
N GLY A 108 -2.02 6.84 6.71
CA GLY A 108 -2.93 6.16 7.64
C GLY A 108 -2.92 6.81 9.02
N MET A 109 -1.73 7.09 9.57
CA MET A 109 -1.57 7.78 10.85
C MET A 109 -2.19 9.18 10.80
N ILE A 110 -1.92 9.94 9.73
CA ILE A 110 -2.52 11.26 9.49
C ILE A 110 -4.06 11.14 9.39
N ARG A 111 -4.60 10.11 8.72
CA ARG A 111 -6.05 9.89 8.65
C ARG A 111 -6.69 9.56 9.99
N CYS A 112 -5.99 8.85 10.88
CA CYS A 112 -6.48 8.53 12.21
C CYS A 112 -6.45 9.75 13.14
N GLU A 113 -5.40 10.57 13.08
CA GLU A 113 -5.35 11.85 13.81
C GLU A 113 -6.42 12.83 13.35
N MET A 114 -6.68 12.88 12.04
CA MET A 114 -7.68 13.78 11.48
C MET A 114 -9.14 13.33 11.70
N GLN A 115 -9.41 12.13 12.23
CA GLN A 115 -10.78 11.58 12.26
C GLN A 115 -11.61 11.81 13.51
N LEU A 116 -11.12 12.37 14.62
CA LEU A 116 -11.98 12.55 15.79
C LEU A 116 -11.78 13.88 16.52
N SER A 117 -12.78 14.73 16.35
CA SER A 117 -13.14 15.92 17.13
C SER A 117 -12.64 17.26 16.57
N ASN A 118 -13.61 18.03 16.07
CA ASN A 118 -13.50 19.38 15.52
C ASN A 118 -12.46 19.59 14.41
N TYR A 119 -12.94 20.06 13.27
CA TYR A 119 -12.09 20.58 12.20
C TYR A 119 -11.00 21.50 12.77
N PRO A 120 -9.71 21.14 12.67
CA PRO A 120 -8.66 22.02 13.14
C PRO A 120 -8.54 23.15 12.12
N THR A 121 -9.10 24.31 12.47
CA THR A 121 -8.82 25.58 11.79
C THR A 121 -7.32 25.92 11.86
N GLU A 122 -6.61 25.28 12.79
CA GLU A 122 -5.20 25.48 13.11
C GLU A 122 -4.45 24.15 13.03
N VAL A 123 -3.46 24.07 12.15
CA VAL A 123 -2.47 22.99 12.13
C VAL A 123 -1.51 23.29 13.28
N SER A 124 -1.28 22.32 14.18
CA SER A 124 -0.34 22.51 15.29
C SER A 124 1.04 22.90 14.76
N GLU A 125 1.75 23.76 15.49
CA GLU A 125 3.13 24.11 15.14
C GLU A 125 4.03 22.87 15.07
N ASP A 126 3.80 21.88 15.95
CA ASP A 126 4.54 20.61 15.96
C ASP A 126 4.27 19.79 14.68
N ASP A 127 3.02 19.72 14.24
CA ASP A 127 2.63 18.99 13.03
C ASP A 127 3.20 19.68 11.79
N LEU A 128 3.15 21.02 11.76
CA LEU A 128 3.72 21.80 10.68
C LEU A 128 5.24 21.61 10.63
N GLN A 129 5.91 21.59 11.77
CA GLN A 129 7.35 21.36 11.86
C GLN A 129 7.73 19.95 11.39
N MET A 130 6.91 18.94 11.68
CA MET A 130 7.09 17.59 11.14
C MET A 130 6.94 17.58 9.61
N LEU A 131 5.93 18.27 9.07
CA LEU A 131 5.73 18.40 7.62
C LEU A 131 6.88 19.15 6.94
N GLU A 132 7.38 20.21 7.56
CA GLU A 132 8.53 20.95 7.04
C GLU A 132 9.78 20.07 6.99
N ASN A 133 10.09 19.35 8.07
CA ASN A 133 11.22 18.42 8.11
C ASN A 133 11.10 17.33 7.02
N PHE A 134 9.89 16.82 6.81
CA PHE A 134 9.63 15.86 5.74
C PHE A 134 9.93 16.44 4.36
N GLU A 135 9.42 17.64 4.05
CA GLU A 135 9.69 18.33 2.78
C GLU A 135 11.18 18.62 2.59
N VAL A 136 11.89 19.06 3.64
CA VAL A 136 13.35 19.30 3.55
C VAL A 136 14.08 18.02 3.16
N VAL A 137 13.80 16.90 3.83
CA VAL A 137 14.46 15.61 3.55
C VAL A 137 14.10 15.07 2.16
N MET A 138 12.87 15.30 1.69
CA MET A 138 12.42 14.87 0.36
C MET A 138 13.23 15.54 -0.77
N TYR A 139 13.49 16.84 -0.66
CA TYR A 139 14.26 17.57 -1.68
C TYR A 139 15.78 17.45 -1.46
N ASP A 140 16.23 17.27 -0.22
CA ASP A 140 17.64 17.14 0.12
C ASP A 140 17.86 16.35 1.41
N ARG A 141 18.03 15.03 1.26
CA ARG A 141 18.30 14.11 2.39
C ARG A 141 19.55 14.46 3.20
N SER A 142 20.47 15.24 2.62
CA SER A 142 21.71 15.67 3.27
C SER A 142 21.60 17.03 3.96
N SER A 143 20.43 17.67 3.85
CA SER A 143 20.19 18.99 4.43
C SER A 143 20.20 18.93 5.96
N ALA A 144 20.85 19.91 6.58
CA ALA A 144 20.78 20.15 8.01
C ALA A 144 19.71 21.18 8.39
N ALA A 145 19.01 21.76 7.41
CA ALA A 145 17.96 22.73 7.64
C ALA A 145 16.76 22.09 8.34
N THR A 146 16.18 22.80 9.29
CA THR A 146 14.96 22.37 10.00
C THR A 146 13.70 23.00 9.41
N GLY A 147 13.82 23.94 8.48
CA GLY A 147 12.69 24.64 7.88
C GLY A 147 12.75 24.65 6.35
N VAL A 148 11.59 24.63 5.71
CA VAL A 148 11.50 24.61 4.24
C VAL A 148 12.06 25.87 3.58
N ASP A 149 11.92 27.04 4.22
CA ASP A 149 12.41 28.30 3.64
C ASP A 149 13.95 28.37 3.66
N GLU A 150 14.58 27.86 4.73
CA GLU A 150 16.05 27.73 4.82
C GLU A 150 16.56 26.71 3.79
N ALA A 151 15.92 25.54 3.71
CA ALA A 151 16.27 24.53 2.71
C ALA A 151 16.10 25.05 1.29
N ARG A 152 15.02 25.79 1.02
CA ARG A 152 14.75 26.43 -0.28
C ARG A 152 15.84 27.44 -0.63
N LEU A 153 16.27 28.26 0.32
CA LEU A 153 17.36 29.22 0.12
C LEU A 153 18.67 28.49 -0.20
N ASN A 154 19.04 27.47 0.57
CA ASN A 154 20.28 26.73 0.36
C ASN A 154 20.30 26.01 -1.01
N LEU A 155 19.20 25.34 -1.35
CA LEU A 155 19.07 24.62 -2.61
C LEU A 155 19.13 25.56 -3.82
N PHE A 156 18.53 26.74 -3.71
CA PHE A 156 18.57 27.75 -4.76
C PHE A 156 19.94 28.43 -4.86
N ALA A 157 20.44 29.00 -3.75
CA ALA A 157 21.63 29.84 -3.76
C ALA A 157 22.93 29.05 -3.84
N HIS A 158 23.05 27.95 -3.09
CA HIS A 158 24.31 27.20 -2.97
C HIS A 158 24.35 25.98 -3.88
N LYS A 159 23.24 25.27 -4.04
CA LYS A 159 23.17 24.06 -4.88
C LYS A 159 22.67 24.34 -6.31
N GLN A 160 22.30 25.59 -6.63
CA GLN A 160 21.88 26.04 -7.97
C GLN A 160 20.83 25.13 -8.62
N ARG A 161 19.86 24.66 -7.80
CA ARG A 161 18.75 23.82 -8.28
C ARG A 161 17.76 24.66 -9.09
N SER A 162 17.13 24.02 -10.07
CA SER A 162 16.02 24.62 -10.82
C SER A 162 14.81 24.87 -9.91
N TYR A 163 13.94 25.79 -10.31
CA TYR A 163 12.78 26.21 -9.51
C TYR A 163 11.79 25.08 -9.20
N ASP A 164 11.69 24.09 -10.09
CA ASP A 164 10.84 22.90 -9.90
C ASP A 164 11.47 21.85 -8.97
N ALA A 165 12.75 22.03 -8.61
CA ALA A 165 13.54 21.11 -7.79
C ALA A 165 13.90 21.70 -6.42
N ILE A 166 13.07 22.61 -5.91
CA ILE A 166 13.21 23.23 -4.57
C ILE A 166 11.89 23.14 -3.79
N PRO A 167 11.93 22.92 -2.47
CA PRO A 167 10.74 22.69 -1.65
C PRO A 167 9.83 23.92 -1.62
N PRO A 168 8.50 23.78 -1.45
CA PRO A 168 7.58 24.90 -1.37
C PRO A 168 7.96 25.87 -0.23
N THR A 169 7.51 27.12 -0.32
CA THR A 169 7.65 28.06 0.81
C THR A 169 6.79 27.62 1.99
N SER A 170 7.16 27.97 3.22
CA SER A 170 6.38 27.63 4.43
C SER A 170 4.91 28.07 4.32
N ALA A 171 4.66 29.29 3.83
CA ALA A 171 3.31 29.81 3.60
C ALA A 171 2.49 28.98 2.60
N ALA A 172 3.14 28.41 1.58
CA ALA A 172 2.49 27.52 0.61
C ALA A 172 2.19 26.17 1.26
N LEU A 173 3.16 25.60 1.99
CA LEU A 173 3.00 24.35 2.71
C LEU A 173 1.81 24.40 3.69
N ILE A 174 1.69 25.46 4.50
CA ILE A 174 0.56 25.67 5.41
C ILE A 174 -0.78 25.65 4.66
N LYS A 175 -0.86 26.36 3.52
CA LYS A 175 -2.08 26.40 2.71
C LYS A 175 -2.42 25.03 2.12
N HIS A 176 -1.41 24.28 1.66
CA HIS A 176 -1.59 22.93 1.15
C HIS A 176 -2.04 21.95 2.24
N ALA A 177 -1.45 22.01 3.43
CA ALA A 177 -1.84 21.21 4.58
C ALA A 177 -3.30 21.49 4.98
N LYS A 178 -3.68 22.77 5.13
CA LYS A 178 -5.06 23.19 5.41
C LYS A 178 -6.05 22.71 4.34
N ARG A 179 -5.68 22.85 3.06
CA ARG A 179 -6.52 22.38 1.95
C ARG A 179 -6.66 20.86 1.95
N ALA A 180 -5.59 20.11 2.19
CA ALA A 180 -5.62 18.66 2.26
C ALA A 180 -6.48 18.17 3.43
N ALA A 181 -6.33 18.76 4.62
CA ALA A 181 -7.17 18.49 5.78
C ALA A 181 -8.66 18.75 5.48
N TYR A 182 -8.96 19.87 4.81
CA TYR A 182 -10.32 20.19 4.37
C TYR A 182 -10.89 19.18 3.37
N GLN A 183 -10.12 18.83 2.34
CA GLN A 183 -10.55 17.86 1.33
C GLN A 183 -10.77 16.47 1.94
N ALA A 184 -9.90 16.04 2.85
CA ALA A 184 -10.04 14.78 3.55
C ALA A 184 -11.25 14.78 4.51
N GLY A 185 -11.42 15.83 5.31
CA GLY A 185 -12.47 15.91 6.31
C GLY A 185 -13.87 16.09 5.71
N ILE A 186 -14.04 17.02 4.77
CA ILE A 186 -15.36 17.39 4.25
C ILE A 186 -15.74 16.56 3.04
N ILE A 187 -14.90 16.51 2.00
CA ILE A 187 -15.28 15.87 0.74
C ILE A 187 -15.32 14.35 0.89
N TRP A 188 -14.31 13.76 1.53
CA TRP A 188 -14.26 12.31 1.70
C TRP A 188 -15.08 11.81 2.89
N GLY A 189 -15.17 12.59 3.98
CA GLY A 189 -16.06 12.28 5.10
C GLY A 189 -17.54 12.21 4.68
N GLN A 190 -17.97 13.09 3.77
CA GLN A 190 -19.31 13.05 3.19
C GLN A 190 -19.50 11.85 2.23
N ALA A 191 -18.46 11.44 1.51
CA ALA A 191 -18.54 10.31 0.57
C ALA A 191 -18.57 8.93 1.28
N THR A 192 -18.00 8.81 2.47
CA THR A 192 -18.06 7.59 3.30
C THR A 192 -19.28 7.54 4.24
N GLY A 193 -20.08 8.61 4.28
CA GLY A 193 -21.37 8.63 4.96
C GLY A 193 -22.43 7.87 4.15
N SER A 194 -22.70 6.63 4.53
CA SER A 194 -23.94 5.96 4.14
C SER A 194 -25.16 6.82 4.54
N PRO A 195 -26.21 6.98 3.71
CA PRO A 195 -27.32 7.92 3.98
C PRO A 195 -28.24 7.54 5.15
N ALA A 196 -27.86 6.58 6.01
CA ALA A 196 -28.69 6.07 7.10
C ALA A 196 -28.51 6.78 8.45
N LEU A 197 -27.79 7.90 8.53
CA LEU A 197 -27.69 8.72 9.76
C LEU A 197 -27.92 10.22 9.48
N HIS A 198 -28.86 10.54 8.59
CA HIS A 198 -29.57 11.82 8.63
C HIS A 198 -30.97 11.64 9.24
N SER A 199 -31.02 11.09 10.45
CA SER A 199 -32.15 11.25 11.34
C SER A 199 -31.61 11.18 12.77
N ALA A 200 -31.95 12.18 13.59
CA ALA A 200 -31.52 12.39 14.97
C ALA A 200 -30.18 13.14 15.22
N ALA A 201 -29.93 14.24 14.52
CA ALA A 201 -29.08 15.32 15.08
C ALA A 201 -29.35 16.73 14.51
N VAL A 202 -30.50 16.95 13.86
CA VAL A 202 -30.98 18.32 13.54
C VAL A 202 -32.29 18.54 14.29
N GLN A 203 -32.20 18.59 15.61
CA GLN A 203 -33.27 19.09 16.47
C GLN A 203 -32.68 19.32 17.87
N SER A 204 -31.95 20.42 18.03
CA SER A 204 -31.99 21.27 19.21
C SER A 204 -30.93 22.37 19.07
N LYS A 205 -31.37 23.61 19.28
CA LYS A 205 -30.59 24.85 19.36
C LYS A 205 -30.36 25.61 18.06
N PHE A 206 -31.46 26.00 17.43
CA PHE A 206 -31.59 27.36 16.90
C PHE A 206 -32.99 27.86 17.27
N VAL A 207 -33.12 28.52 18.42
CA VAL A 207 -34.24 29.42 18.69
C VAL A 207 -33.66 30.82 18.52
N PRO A 208 -34.02 31.58 17.48
CA PRO A 208 -33.69 32.98 17.39
C PRO A 208 -34.64 33.72 18.33
N VAL A 209 -34.11 34.30 19.41
CA VAL A 209 -34.86 35.31 20.17
C VAL A 209 -34.76 36.62 19.38
N CYS A 210 -35.73 36.83 18.48
CA CYS A 210 -36.11 38.18 18.08
C CYS A 210 -36.85 38.81 19.25
N GLY A 211 -36.25 39.85 19.85
CA GLY A 211 -37.00 40.76 20.73
C GLY A 211 -37.87 41.70 19.90
N PRO A 212 -39.06 42.10 20.40
CA PRO A 212 -39.72 43.30 19.94
C PRO A 212 -39.44 44.48 20.89
N LEU A 213 -39.56 45.67 20.29
CA LEU A 213 -39.38 47.03 20.81
C LEU A 213 -40.04 47.32 22.16
#